data_AF-A0A1Q3NM01-F1
#
_entry.id   AF-A0A1Q3NM01-F1
#
_cell.length_a   1.000
_cell.length_b   1.000
_cell.length_c   1.000
_cell.angle_alpha   90.00
_cell.angle_beta   90.00
_cell.angle_gamma   90.00
#
_symmetry.space_group_name_H-M   'P 1'
#
loop_
_entity.id
_entity.type
_entity.pdbx_description
1 polymer ?
#
loop_
_entity_poly.entity_id
_entity_poly.type
_entity_poly.pdbx_seq_one_letter_code
_entity_poly.pdbx_strand_id
1 'polypeptide(L)'
;MKIFFKTFTKKATKSGNTFPVGMVLFVGHQGAGKTISAVHYAQYLEKKYPDLKVFSNIKLTGFKDFTQLSAEEIEPTLLQDFGRRPVAYLLDEIQTLLRSKKKVLSEDTLMSIQQQRKANKTILGTLQEFLDLDISYRRQLLAQVQCRHVGNAQVEFWRDPTTLSYNADKNDYTGRVMDIWIWKRHDEIYKKYDTYEIVRQSINTTPRITPANTG
;
A
#
# COMPACT_ATOMS: atom_id res chain seq x y z
N MET A 1 13.11 -38.23 -11.03
CA MET A 1 12.78 -36.91 -11.58
C MET A 1 11.98 -37.11 -12.86
N LYS A 2 10.77 -36.55 -12.99
CA LYS A 2 9.95 -36.64 -14.21
C LYS A 2 9.89 -35.25 -14.85
N ILE A 3 10.40 -35.12 -16.07
CA ILE A 3 10.38 -33.86 -16.84
C ILE A 3 9.39 -34.04 -17.99
N PHE A 4 8.39 -33.17 -18.07
CA PHE A 4 7.33 -33.26 -19.07
C PHE A 4 7.72 -32.48 -20.33
N PHE A 5 8.63 -33.02 -21.15
CA PHE A 5 9.15 -32.36 -22.35
C PHE A 5 8.08 -31.81 -23.32
N LYS A 6 6.88 -32.42 -23.35
CA LYS A 6 5.73 -31.96 -24.15
C LYS A 6 5.17 -30.59 -23.73
N THR A 7 5.53 -30.04 -22.57
CA THR A 7 5.11 -28.69 -22.14
C THR A 7 6.00 -27.60 -22.70
N PHE A 8 7.25 -27.90 -23.06
CA PHE A 8 8.21 -26.93 -23.59
C PHE A 8 7.89 -26.46 -25.02
N THR A 9 7.07 -27.22 -25.74
CA THR A 9 6.58 -26.84 -27.08
C THR A 9 5.31 -25.99 -27.02
N LYS A 10 4.67 -25.87 -25.86
CA LYS A 10 3.49 -25.01 -25.69
C LYS A 10 3.95 -23.56 -25.61
N LYS A 11 3.31 -22.66 -26.38
CA LYS A 11 3.53 -21.21 -26.24
C LYS A 11 3.22 -20.80 -24.80
N ALA A 12 4.21 -20.28 -24.09
CA ALA A 12 3.98 -19.58 -22.84
C ALA A 12 3.17 -18.31 -23.16
N THR A 13 2.06 -18.09 -22.45
CA THR A 13 1.38 -16.81 -22.48
C THR A 13 2.37 -15.76 -21.99
N LYS A 14 2.74 -14.78 -22.84
CA LYS A 14 3.63 -13.69 -22.42
C LYS A 14 2.96 -12.97 -21.25
N SER A 15 3.50 -13.10 -20.03
CA SER A 15 3.00 -12.43 -18.82
C SER A 15 3.39 -10.95 -18.77
N GLY A 16 3.43 -10.29 -19.93
CA GLY A 16 4.10 -9.00 -20.09
C GLY A 16 3.39 -7.81 -19.45
N ASN A 17 2.12 -7.96 -19.06
CA ASN A 17 1.29 -6.86 -18.56
C ASN A 17 0.24 -7.33 -17.53
N THR A 18 0.62 -8.26 -16.66
CA THR A 18 -0.28 -8.64 -15.57
C THR A 18 -0.30 -7.54 -14.52
N PHE A 19 -1.50 -7.12 -14.12
CA PHE A 19 -1.69 -6.19 -13.01
C PHE A 19 -0.97 -6.72 -11.75
N PRO A 20 -0.19 -5.91 -11.01
CA PRO A 20 0.46 -6.37 -9.80
C PRO A 20 -0.60 -6.78 -8.77
N VAL A 21 -0.68 -8.07 -8.43
CA VAL A 21 -1.61 -8.56 -7.41
C VAL A 21 -0.84 -8.76 -6.11
N GLY A 22 -1.45 -8.34 -5.00
CA GLY A 22 -0.84 -8.40 -3.66
C GLY A 22 -0.56 -7.01 -3.09
N MET A 23 0.30 -6.95 -2.08
CA MET A 23 0.52 -5.74 -1.29
C MET A 23 1.91 -5.15 -1.53
N VAL A 24 1.97 -3.83 -1.75
CA VAL A 24 3.20 -3.05 -1.79
C VAL A 24 3.18 -2.14 -0.57
N LEU A 25 4.20 -2.22 0.28
CA LEU A 25 4.32 -1.38 1.47
C LEU A 25 5.44 -0.36 1.32
N PHE A 26 5.08 0.92 1.41
CA PHE A 26 6.00 2.05 1.40
C PHE A 26 6.39 2.38 2.84
N VAL A 27 7.68 2.23 3.14
CA VAL A 27 8.21 2.32 4.50
C VAL A 27 9.28 3.40 4.63
N GLY A 28 9.36 4.02 5.80
CA GLY A 28 10.41 4.98 6.16
C GLY A 28 9.95 5.91 7.27
N HIS A 29 10.90 6.63 7.85
CA HIS A 29 10.64 7.60 8.91
C HIS A 29 9.55 8.64 8.54
N GLN A 30 9.03 9.33 9.53
CA GLN A 30 8.08 10.44 9.30
C GLN A 30 8.70 11.48 8.34
N GLY A 31 7.95 11.87 7.29
CA GLY A 31 8.45 12.78 6.26
C GLY A 31 9.34 12.15 5.17
N ALA A 32 9.58 10.83 5.20
CA ALA A 32 10.37 10.14 4.17
C ALA A 32 9.72 10.11 2.76
N GLY A 33 8.45 10.53 2.65
CA GLY A 33 7.71 10.55 1.40
C GLY A 33 6.97 9.25 1.06
N LYS A 34 6.53 8.48 2.07
CA LYS A 34 5.80 7.22 1.86
C LYS A 34 4.51 7.42 1.06
N THR A 35 3.66 8.33 1.51
CA THR A 35 2.37 8.64 0.87
C THR A 35 2.57 9.15 -0.55
N ILE A 36 3.53 10.06 -0.77
CA ILE A 36 3.80 10.57 -2.12
C ILE A 36 4.33 9.50 -3.06
N SER A 37 5.17 8.57 -2.56
CA SER A 37 5.62 7.40 -3.31
C SER A 37 4.48 6.44 -3.64
N ALA A 38 3.57 6.19 -2.71
CA ALA A 38 2.38 5.37 -2.95
C ALA A 38 1.45 6.00 -4.00
N VAL A 39 1.20 7.31 -3.91
CA VAL A 39 0.42 8.05 -4.91
C VAL A 39 1.13 8.03 -6.27
N HIS A 40 2.43 8.30 -6.31
CA HIS A 40 3.22 8.25 -7.53
C HIS A 40 3.15 6.88 -8.23
N TYR A 41 3.26 5.80 -7.45
CA TYR A 41 3.11 4.45 -7.97
C TYR A 41 1.68 4.16 -8.46
N ALA A 42 0.64 4.62 -7.75
CA ALA A 42 -0.74 4.50 -8.22
C ALA A 42 -0.95 5.23 -9.56
N GLN A 43 -0.34 6.40 -9.78
CA GLN A 43 -0.40 7.10 -11.07
C GLN A 43 0.35 6.35 -12.18
N TYR A 44 1.48 5.73 -11.84
CA TYR A 44 2.18 4.83 -12.75
C TYR A 44 1.28 3.65 -13.16
N LEU A 45 0.54 3.06 -12.21
CA LEU A 45 -0.43 2.00 -12.50
C LEU A 45 -1.59 2.49 -13.38
N GLU A 46 -2.17 3.66 -13.10
CA GLU A 46 -3.28 4.21 -13.92
C GLU A 46 -2.86 4.46 -15.37
N LYS A 47 -1.62 4.93 -15.59
CA LYS A 47 -1.06 5.10 -16.94
C LYS A 47 -0.94 3.76 -17.67
N LYS A 48 -0.60 2.69 -16.95
CA LYS A 48 -0.42 1.34 -17.48
C LYS A 48 -1.74 0.58 -17.64
N TYR A 49 -2.72 0.87 -16.79
CA TYR A 49 -4.04 0.24 -16.72
C TYR A 49 -5.12 1.34 -16.72
N PRO A 50 -5.54 1.84 -17.90
CA PRO A 50 -6.42 3.00 -18.00
C PRO A 50 -7.82 2.85 -17.38
N ASP A 51 -8.24 1.61 -17.13
CA ASP A 51 -9.50 1.25 -16.46
C ASP A 51 -9.35 1.06 -14.95
N LEU A 52 -8.17 1.34 -14.38
CA LEU A 52 -7.87 1.22 -12.95
C LEU A 52 -8.89 1.99 -12.10
N LYS A 53 -9.50 1.28 -11.15
CA LYS A 53 -10.27 1.88 -10.06
C LYS A 53 -9.35 2.12 -8.86
N VAL A 54 -9.35 3.32 -8.30
CA VAL A 54 -8.58 3.66 -7.10
C VAL A 54 -9.52 3.92 -5.93
N PHE A 55 -9.23 3.27 -4.81
CA PHE A 55 -9.83 3.53 -3.51
C PHE A 55 -8.77 4.04 -2.54
N SER A 56 -9.14 4.94 -1.62
CA SER A 56 -8.22 5.36 -0.56
C SER A 56 -8.92 5.85 0.70
N ASN A 57 -8.30 5.68 1.86
CA ASN A 57 -8.75 6.29 3.12
C ASN A 57 -8.44 7.80 3.19
N ILE A 58 -7.57 8.31 2.33
CA ILE A 58 -7.29 9.73 2.20
C ILE A 58 -7.85 10.30 0.90
N LYS A 59 -8.06 11.61 0.89
CA LYS A 59 -8.48 12.31 -0.32
C LYS A 59 -7.33 12.38 -1.32
N LEU A 60 -7.59 11.91 -2.53
CA LEU A 60 -6.68 11.97 -3.66
C LEU A 60 -7.25 12.85 -4.77
N THR A 61 -6.38 13.45 -5.57
CA THR A 61 -6.76 14.18 -6.78
C THR A 61 -5.93 13.73 -7.98
N GLY A 62 -6.44 13.96 -9.19
CA GLY A 62 -5.73 13.62 -10.43
C GLY A 62 -5.78 12.14 -10.84
N PHE A 63 -6.76 11.40 -10.35
CA PHE A 63 -7.13 10.05 -10.81
C PHE A 63 -8.47 10.10 -11.55
N LYS A 64 -8.62 9.31 -12.61
CA LYS A 64 -9.82 9.26 -13.46
C LYS A 64 -11.01 8.63 -12.75
N ASP A 65 -10.77 7.56 -11.99
CA ASP A 65 -11.80 6.84 -11.26
C ASP A 65 -11.36 6.57 -9.82
N PHE A 66 -11.64 7.55 -8.95
CA PHE A 66 -11.25 7.56 -7.54
C PHE A 66 -12.48 7.62 -6.61
N THR A 67 -12.44 6.86 -5.53
CA THR A 67 -13.40 6.95 -4.42
C THR A 67 -12.64 6.97 -3.09
N GLN A 68 -12.89 8.01 -2.29
CA GLN A 68 -12.44 8.04 -0.90
C GLN A 68 -13.35 7.14 -0.07
N LEU A 69 -12.76 6.33 0.81
CA LEU A 69 -13.47 5.42 1.70
C LEU A 69 -13.39 5.94 3.14
N SER A 70 -14.51 5.88 3.86
CA SER A 70 -14.51 5.97 5.32
C SER A 70 -13.90 4.70 5.92
N ALA A 71 -13.57 4.74 7.22
CA ALA A 71 -13.00 3.59 7.91
C ALA A 71 -13.92 2.35 7.84
N GLU A 72 -15.23 2.55 7.92
CA GLU A 72 -16.24 1.50 7.88
C GLU A 72 -16.42 0.88 6.48
N GLU A 73 -16.03 1.59 5.43
CA GLU A 73 -16.17 1.15 4.03
C GLU A 73 -14.96 0.35 3.52
N ILE A 74 -13.81 0.45 4.19
CA ILE A 74 -12.54 -0.15 3.75
C ILE A 74 -12.66 -1.67 3.57
N GLU A 75 -13.01 -2.39 4.63
CA GLU A 75 -13.10 -3.85 4.62
C GLU A 75 -14.20 -4.39 3.68
N PRO A 76 -15.44 -3.87 3.71
CA PRO A 76 -16.47 -4.27 2.74
C PRO A 76 -16.07 -4.06 1.28
N THR A 77 -15.45 -2.91 0.95
CA THR A 77 -15.01 -2.60 -0.42
C THR A 77 -13.84 -3.47 -0.85
N LEU A 78 -12.96 -3.83 0.08
CA LEU A 78 -11.86 -4.76 -0.13
C LEU A 78 -12.35 -6.17 -0.50
N LEU A 79 -13.45 -6.61 0.10
CA LEU A 79 -14.09 -7.92 -0.17
C LEU A 79 -14.94 -7.93 -1.45
N GLN A 80 -15.43 -6.79 -1.90
CA GLN A 80 -16.25 -6.68 -3.11
C GLN A 80 -15.55 -7.23 -4.37
N ASP A 81 -16.25 -7.99 -5.20
CA ASP A 81 -15.73 -8.47 -6.48
C ASP A 81 -15.90 -7.42 -7.58
N PHE A 82 -14.79 -7.06 -8.24
CA PHE A 82 -14.74 -6.16 -9.39
C PHE A 82 -14.45 -6.91 -10.70
N GLY A 83 -14.56 -8.24 -10.69
CA GLY A 83 -14.31 -9.10 -11.84
C GLY A 83 -12.86 -8.99 -12.32
N ARG A 84 -12.67 -8.67 -13.60
CA ARG A 84 -11.33 -8.52 -14.20
C ARG A 84 -10.77 -7.11 -14.10
N ARG A 85 -11.54 -6.15 -13.59
CA ARG A 85 -11.13 -4.75 -13.52
C ARG A 85 -9.95 -4.60 -12.55
N PRO A 86 -8.86 -3.92 -12.94
CA PRO A 86 -7.78 -3.58 -12.02
C PRO A 86 -8.27 -2.65 -10.90
N VAL A 87 -7.95 -2.98 -9.66
CA VAL A 87 -8.31 -2.17 -8.49
C VAL A 87 -7.10 -1.94 -7.60
N ALA A 88 -6.83 -0.68 -7.26
CA ALA A 88 -5.79 -0.30 -6.29
C ALA A 88 -6.42 0.33 -5.04
N TYR A 89 -6.03 -0.17 -3.87
CA TYR A 89 -6.40 0.40 -2.58
C TYR A 89 -5.18 1.09 -1.98
N LEU A 90 -5.19 2.42 -1.93
CA LEU A 90 -4.15 3.20 -1.27
C LEU A 90 -4.55 3.42 0.19
N LEU A 91 -3.89 2.70 1.09
CA LEU A 91 -4.18 2.70 2.52
C LEU A 91 -3.04 3.38 3.27
N ASP A 92 -3.20 4.66 3.57
CA ASP A 92 -2.19 5.44 4.29
C ASP A 92 -2.22 5.09 5.79
N GLU A 93 -1.04 4.95 6.38
CA GLU A 93 -0.78 4.54 7.77
C GLU A 93 -1.57 3.27 8.14
N ILE A 94 -1.33 2.18 7.39
CA ILE A 94 -2.11 0.92 7.45
C ILE A 94 -2.12 0.29 8.85
N GLN A 95 -1.07 0.50 9.65
CA GLN A 95 -1.03 0.05 11.05
C GLN A 95 -2.13 0.67 11.90
N THR A 96 -2.56 1.89 11.60
CA THR A 96 -3.68 2.56 12.30
C THR A 96 -5.00 1.89 11.96
N LEU A 97 -5.16 1.44 10.71
CA LEU A 97 -6.35 0.73 10.24
C LEU A 97 -6.45 -0.65 10.89
N LEU A 98 -5.31 -1.36 10.99
CA LEU A 98 -5.20 -2.68 11.62
C LEU A 98 -5.40 -2.64 13.14
N ARG A 99 -4.84 -1.64 13.83
CA ARG A 99 -4.93 -1.51 15.30
C ARG A 99 -6.26 -0.94 15.79
N SER A 100 -7.14 -0.50 14.88
CA SER A 100 -8.40 0.12 15.24
C SER A 100 -9.34 -0.88 15.94
N LYS A 101 -9.81 -0.51 17.15
CA LYS A 101 -10.80 -1.31 17.91
C LYS A 101 -12.14 -1.48 17.18
N LYS A 102 -12.43 -0.63 16.20
CA LYS A 102 -13.67 -0.66 15.42
C LYS A 102 -13.70 -1.74 14.31
N LYS A 103 -12.69 -2.63 14.24
CA LYS A 103 -12.54 -3.62 13.15
C LYS A 103 -12.63 -2.97 11.76
N VAL A 104 -11.83 -1.92 11.57
CA VAL A 104 -11.76 -1.17 10.30
C VAL A 104 -11.20 -2.04 9.17
N LEU A 105 -10.21 -2.86 9.52
CA LEU A 105 -9.61 -3.80 8.60
C LEU A 105 -9.10 -4.99 9.41
N SER A 106 -9.75 -6.14 9.24
CA SER A 106 -9.26 -7.37 9.86
C SER A 106 -8.02 -7.93 9.14
N GLU A 107 -7.17 -8.52 9.97
CA GLU A 107 -5.98 -9.26 9.57
C GLU A 107 -6.28 -10.37 8.56
N ASP A 108 -7.30 -11.17 8.88
CA ASP A 108 -7.77 -12.28 8.05
C ASP A 108 -8.31 -11.81 6.70
N THR A 109 -9.02 -10.68 6.66
CA THR A 109 -9.51 -10.13 5.39
C THR A 109 -8.35 -9.70 4.49
N LEU A 110 -7.34 -9.02 5.02
CA LEU A 110 -6.15 -8.66 4.25
C LEU A 110 -5.46 -9.90 3.66
N MET A 111 -5.23 -10.92 4.49
CA MET A 111 -4.62 -12.17 4.03
C MET A 111 -5.47 -12.87 2.96
N SER A 112 -6.79 -12.90 3.15
CA SER A 112 -7.70 -13.54 2.18
C SER A 112 -7.63 -12.88 0.80
N ILE A 113 -7.55 -11.54 0.76
CA ILE A 113 -7.47 -10.78 -0.49
C ILE A 113 -6.10 -10.97 -1.14
N GLN A 114 -5.03 -11.01 -0.35
CA GLN A 114 -3.67 -11.26 -0.84
C GLN A 114 -3.55 -12.65 -1.48
N GLN A 115 -4.23 -13.66 -0.93
CA GLN A 115 -4.24 -15.01 -1.47
C GLN A 115 -5.08 -15.15 -2.75
N GLN A 116 -6.04 -14.26 -2.98
CA GLN A 116 -6.91 -14.26 -4.16
C GLN A 116 -6.19 -13.73 -5.40
N ARG A 117 -5.32 -14.56 -5.99
CA ARG A 117 -4.56 -14.26 -7.22
C ARG A 117 -5.42 -13.89 -8.44
N LYS A 118 -6.72 -14.17 -8.43
CA LYS A 118 -7.66 -13.87 -9.52
C LYS A 118 -8.34 -12.51 -9.41
N ALA A 119 -8.23 -11.83 -8.27
CA ALA A 119 -9.04 -10.65 -7.97
C ALA A 119 -8.59 -9.36 -8.67
N ASN A 120 -7.42 -9.32 -9.33
CA ASN A 120 -6.85 -8.09 -9.92
C ASN A 120 -6.84 -6.89 -8.95
N LYS A 121 -6.55 -7.15 -7.67
CA LYS A 121 -6.46 -6.15 -6.60
C LYS A 121 -5.02 -5.96 -6.13
N THR A 122 -4.64 -4.72 -5.89
CA THR A 122 -3.39 -4.36 -5.20
C THR A 122 -3.66 -3.44 -4.03
N ILE A 123 -2.89 -3.62 -2.94
CA ILE A 123 -2.94 -2.75 -1.78
C ILE A 123 -1.62 -2.00 -1.71
N LEU A 124 -1.69 -0.67 -1.75
CA LEU A 124 -0.57 0.25 -1.64
C LEU A 124 -0.63 0.85 -0.23
N GLY A 125 0.07 0.22 0.71
CA GLY A 125 0.06 0.63 2.12
C GLY A 125 1.25 1.52 2.46
N THR A 126 1.08 2.46 3.39
CA THR A 126 2.21 3.15 4.02
C THR A 126 2.37 2.72 5.47
N LEU A 127 3.61 2.64 5.94
CA LEU A 127 3.97 2.19 7.29
C LEU A 127 5.21 2.93 7.75
N GLN A 128 5.26 3.40 9.00
CA GLN A 128 6.44 4.10 9.52
C GLN A 128 7.62 3.14 9.70
N GLU A 129 7.41 2.10 10.51
CA GLU A 129 8.41 1.09 10.81
C GLU A 129 7.97 -0.29 10.31
N PHE A 130 8.78 -0.94 9.48
CA PHE A 130 8.44 -2.28 8.95
C PHE A 130 8.32 -3.33 10.06
N LEU A 131 9.04 -3.10 11.17
CA LEU A 131 9.01 -3.92 12.38
C LEU A 131 7.62 -4.01 12.99
N ASP A 132 6.77 -2.98 12.82
CA ASP A 132 5.42 -2.94 13.39
C ASP A 132 4.42 -3.88 12.72
N LEU A 133 4.80 -4.46 11.57
CA LEU A 133 3.98 -5.38 10.82
C LEU A 133 4.30 -6.83 11.20
N ASP A 134 3.30 -7.64 11.52
CA ASP A 134 3.50 -9.06 11.84
C ASP A 134 4.14 -9.86 10.69
N ILE A 135 4.91 -10.89 11.08
CA ILE A 135 5.71 -11.68 10.14
C ILE A 135 4.87 -12.42 9.08
N SER A 136 3.61 -12.73 9.40
CA SER A 136 2.63 -13.34 8.50
C SER A 136 2.35 -12.49 7.26
N TYR A 137 2.27 -11.16 7.42
CA TYR A 137 2.07 -10.21 6.32
C TYR A 137 3.30 -10.06 5.45
N ARG A 138 4.48 -10.01 6.07
CA ARG A 138 5.74 -9.75 5.37
C ARG A 138 5.99 -10.76 4.25
N ARG A 139 5.60 -12.01 4.49
CA ARG A 139 5.74 -13.13 3.52
C ARG A 139 4.79 -13.03 2.32
N GLN A 140 3.75 -12.20 2.41
CA GLN A 140 2.69 -12.06 1.40
C GLN A 140 2.81 -10.75 0.60
N LEU A 141 3.82 -9.93 0.89
CA LEU A 141 4.09 -8.72 0.16
C LEU A 141 4.62 -9.03 -1.24
N LEU A 142 4.23 -8.19 -2.20
CA LEU A 142 4.85 -8.12 -3.51
C LEU A 142 6.18 -7.37 -3.44
N ALA A 143 6.22 -6.28 -2.68
CA ALA A 143 7.43 -5.49 -2.45
C ALA A 143 7.35 -4.71 -1.13
N GLN A 144 8.52 -4.53 -0.51
CA GLN A 144 8.74 -3.52 0.52
C GLN A 144 9.54 -2.39 -0.11
N VAL A 145 9.02 -1.17 -0.08
CA VAL A 145 9.61 0.00 -0.74
C VAL A 145 10.17 0.92 0.32
N GLN A 146 11.49 0.91 0.48
CA GLN A 146 12.16 1.83 1.39
C GLN A 146 12.21 3.23 0.76
N CYS A 147 11.45 4.16 1.32
CA CYS A 147 11.36 5.54 0.87
C CYS A 147 12.40 6.41 1.57
N ARG A 148 13.09 7.25 0.79
CA ARG A 148 14.02 8.28 1.27
C ARG A 148 13.95 9.49 0.35
N HIS A 149 14.51 10.62 0.78
CA HIS A 149 14.71 11.75 -0.11
C HIS A 149 16.01 12.48 0.18
N VAL A 150 16.55 13.11 -0.86
CA VAL A 150 17.71 13.99 -0.78
C VAL A 150 17.34 15.27 -1.53
N GLY A 151 17.16 16.35 -0.77
CA GLY A 151 16.55 17.57 -1.30
C GLY A 151 15.19 17.27 -1.97
N ASN A 152 15.07 17.63 -3.24
CA ASN A 152 13.85 17.40 -4.03
C ASN A 152 13.83 16.05 -4.78
N ALA A 153 14.84 15.18 -4.61
CA ALA A 153 14.82 13.85 -5.21
C ALA A 153 14.21 12.84 -4.23
N GLN A 154 13.13 12.17 -4.63
CA GLN A 154 12.64 10.97 -3.97
C GLN A 154 13.46 9.77 -4.47
N VAL A 155 13.87 8.92 -3.54
CA VAL A 155 14.60 7.67 -3.80
C VAL A 155 13.86 6.52 -3.13
N GLU A 156 13.53 5.50 -3.92
CA GLU A 156 12.76 4.33 -3.51
C GLU A 156 13.57 3.07 -3.79
N PHE A 157 13.85 2.28 -2.76
CA PHE A 157 14.47 0.97 -2.91
C PHE A 157 13.40 -0.10 -2.81
N TRP A 158 13.07 -0.71 -3.94
CA TRP A 158 12.09 -1.78 -4.02
C TRP A 158 12.77 -3.09 -3.65
N ARG A 159 12.43 -3.67 -2.51
CA ARG A 159 13.06 -4.87 -1.95
C ARG A 159 12.16 -6.09 -2.06
N ASP A 160 12.80 -7.23 -2.32
CA ASP A 160 12.16 -8.55 -2.34
C ASP A 160 11.79 -8.98 -0.92
N PRO A 161 10.49 -9.07 -0.58
CA PRO A 161 10.05 -9.42 0.77
C PRO A 161 10.51 -10.80 1.24
N THR A 162 10.75 -11.74 0.33
CA THR A 162 11.20 -13.10 0.65
C THR A 162 12.65 -13.15 1.14
N THR A 163 13.41 -12.08 0.87
CA THR A 163 14.82 -11.96 1.24
C THR A 163 15.06 -11.06 2.45
N LEU A 164 13.99 -10.48 3.01
CA LEU A 164 14.09 -9.59 4.16
C LEU A 164 14.53 -10.36 5.41
N SER A 165 15.63 -9.93 6.01
CA SER A 165 16.13 -10.40 7.29
C SER A 165 16.32 -9.23 8.24
N TYR A 166 16.05 -9.45 9.52
CA TYR A 166 16.26 -8.45 10.55
C TYR A 166 17.77 -8.23 10.75
N ASN A 167 18.21 -6.98 10.68
CA ASN A 167 19.58 -6.57 10.94
C ASN A 167 19.62 -5.81 12.27
N ALA A 168 20.22 -6.43 13.29
CA ALA A 168 20.27 -5.88 14.64
C ALA A 168 21.05 -4.55 14.72
N ASP A 169 22.13 -4.41 13.93
CA ASP A 169 22.97 -3.21 13.95
C ASP A 169 22.25 -1.98 13.40
N LYS A 170 21.37 -2.20 12.40
CA LYS A 170 20.56 -1.14 11.78
C LYS A 170 19.19 -0.99 12.42
N ASN A 171 18.83 -1.91 13.32
CA ASN A 171 17.48 -2.04 13.88
C ASN A 171 16.40 -1.99 12.79
N ASP A 172 16.64 -2.66 11.65
CA ASP A 172 15.79 -2.59 10.45
C ASP A 172 15.86 -3.89 9.66
N TYR A 173 14.89 -4.14 8.78
CA TYR A 173 14.95 -5.23 7.82
C TYR A 173 15.81 -4.84 6.62
N THR A 174 16.74 -5.72 6.27
CA THR A 174 17.55 -5.59 5.05
C THR A 174 17.26 -6.76 4.13
N GLY A 175 17.26 -6.53 2.83
CA GLY A 175 17.03 -7.58 1.84
C GLY A 175 17.53 -7.16 0.47
N ARG A 176 17.38 -8.07 -0.50
CA ARG A 176 17.76 -7.83 -1.88
C ARG A 176 16.94 -6.68 -2.45
N VAL A 177 17.63 -5.71 -3.05
CA VAL A 177 17.00 -4.65 -3.85
C VAL A 177 16.71 -5.21 -5.24
N MET A 178 15.43 -5.21 -5.62
CA MET A 178 14.96 -5.61 -6.95
C MET A 178 15.04 -4.46 -7.94
N ASP A 179 14.73 -3.24 -7.48
CA ASP A 179 14.71 -2.05 -8.32
C ASP A 179 14.97 -0.79 -7.49
N ILE A 180 15.42 0.29 -8.15
CA ILE A 180 15.66 1.60 -7.54
C ILE A 180 14.96 2.65 -8.39
N TRP A 181 13.97 3.32 -7.81
CA TRP A 181 13.28 4.42 -8.49
C TRP A 181 13.76 5.75 -7.92
N ILE A 182 14.12 6.66 -8.83
CA ILE A 182 14.55 8.02 -8.48
C ILE A 182 13.71 8.98 -9.30
N TRP A 183 13.04 9.90 -8.63
CA TRP A 183 12.20 10.89 -9.30
C TRP A 183 12.17 12.21 -8.53
N LYS A 184 11.89 13.29 -9.26
CA LYS A 184 11.88 14.65 -8.69
C LYS A 184 10.52 14.94 -8.07
N ARG A 185 10.51 15.29 -6.79
CA ARG A 185 9.38 15.91 -6.09
C ARG A 185 9.07 17.26 -6.73
N HIS A 186 7.80 17.48 -7.01
CA HIS A 186 7.30 18.66 -7.71
C HIS A 186 5.92 19.02 -7.17
N ASP A 187 5.54 20.29 -7.24
CA ASP A 187 4.34 20.79 -6.56
C ASP A 187 3.06 20.08 -7.00
N GLU A 188 2.97 19.64 -8.25
CA GLU A 188 1.79 18.92 -8.74
C GLU A 188 1.58 17.60 -8.00
N ILE A 189 2.63 16.86 -7.65
CA ILE A 189 2.46 15.60 -6.92
C ILE A 189 2.02 15.85 -5.47
N TYR A 190 2.45 16.95 -4.86
CA TYR A 190 2.01 17.35 -3.51
C TYR A 190 0.53 17.77 -3.48
N LYS A 191 0.02 18.35 -4.56
CA LYS A 191 -1.40 18.72 -4.69
C LYS A 191 -2.32 17.52 -4.89
N LYS A 192 -1.77 16.31 -5.09
CA LYS A 192 -2.54 15.10 -5.39
C LYS A 192 -3.03 14.33 -4.16
N TYR A 193 -2.62 14.73 -2.96
CA TYR A 193 -3.08 14.11 -1.73
C TYR A 193 -3.08 15.14 -0.60
N ASP A 194 -4.12 15.13 0.24
CA ASP A 194 -4.19 15.99 1.42
C ASP A 194 -3.89 15.17 2.68
N THR A 195 -2.63 15.20 3.15
CA THR A 195 -2.22 14.49 4.37
C THR A 195 -2.82 15.10 5.64
N TYR A 196 -3.29 16.36 5.60
CA TYR A 196 -3.77 17.05 6.81
C TYR A 196 -5.16 16.55 7.28
N GLU A 197 -5.88 15.78 6.46
CA GLU A 197 -7.17 15.18 6.86
C GLU A 197 -7.02 14.07 7.92
N ILE A 198 -5.98 13.21 7.83
CA ILE A 198 -5.77 12.11 8.81
C ILE A 198 -5.60 12.68 10.22
N VAL A 199 -4.82 13.76 10.35
CA VAL A 199 -4.58 14.43 11.63
C VAL A 199 -5.90 14.96 12.21
N ARG A 200 -6.76 15.57 11.38
CA ARG A 200 -8.06 16.08 11.82
C ARG A 200 -9.01 14.97 12.28
N GLN A 201 -9.01 13.82 11.61
CA GLN A 201 -9.81 12.66 12.03
C GLN A 201 -9.32 12.07 13.36
N SER A 202 -8.00 11.98 13.57
CA SER A 202 -7.43 11.50 14.84
C SER A 202 -7.75 12.40 16.04
N ILE A 203 -7.79 13.73 15.84
CA ILE A 203 -8.09 14.70 16.90
C ILE A 203 -9.58 14.64 17.32
N ASN A 204 -10.49 14.38 16.37
CA ASN A 204 -11.93 14.31 16.64
C ASN A 204 -12.39 13.03 17.37
N THR A 205 -11.48 12.09 17.66
CA THR A 205 -11.80 10.86 18.42
C THR A 205 -11.49 10.98 19.91
N THR A 206 -10.97 12.11 20.38
CA THR A 206 -10.81 12.37 21.82
C THR A 206 -12.15 12.85 22.37
N PRO A 207 -12.83 12.12 23.28
CA PRO A 207 -14.06 12.61 23.87
C PRO A 207 -13.76 13.93 24.58
N ARG A 208 -14.53 14.98 24.25
CA ARG A 208 -14.55 16.20 25.06
C ARG A 208 -14.92 15.77 26.47
N ILE A 209 -13.97 15.89 27.40
CA ILE A 209 -14.25 15.78 28.82
C ILE A 209 -15.16 16.98 29.12
N THR A 210 -16.46 16.74 29.23
CA THR A 210 -17.39 17.75 29.74
C THR A 210 -16.99 18.03 31.19
N PRO A 211 -16.69 19.28 31.58
CA PRO A 211 -16.41 19.58 32.97
C PRO A 211 -17.64 19.19 33.80
N ALA A 212 -17.40 18.44 34.88
CA ALA A 212 -18.42 18.07 35.82
C ALA A 212 -19.05 19.35 36.39
N ASN A 213 -20.35 19.56 36.14
CA ASN A 213 -21.13 20.58 36.83
C ASN A 213 -21.10 20.25 38.33
N THR A 214 -20.39 21.07 39.08
CA THR A 214 -20.50 21.15 40.53
C THR A 214 -21.68 22.06 40.83
N GLY A 215 -22.81 21.44 41.18
CA GLY A 215 -23.95 22.06 41.84
C GLY A 215 -24.05 21.54 43.26
#